data_AF-A0A3S4NG39-F1
#
_entry.id   AF-A0A3S4NG39-F1
#
_cell.length_a   1.000
_cell.length_b   1.000
_cell.length_c   1.000
_cell.angle_alpha   90.00
_cell.angle_beta   90.00
_cell.angle_gamma   90.00
#
_symmetry.space_group_name_H-M   'P 1'
#
loop_
_entity.id
_entity.type
_entity.pdbx_description
1 polymer ?
#
loop_
_entity_poly.entity_id
_entity_poly.type
_entity_poly.pdbx_seq_one_letter_code
_entity_poly.pdbx_strand_id
1 'polypeptide(L)'
;MYESGFRASAYRPYGYAAKGSGEPYLWGDKAYAHYKKLKIDSRTKMLTFSDGLNIDKSWALHQYFKDRFKTSFGIGTNLTNDLGHTTLNIVLKLVECNGQSVAKLSDSPGKTMTDNDTFLAYLRQVFQIPEPEESK
;
A
#
# COMPACT_ATOMS: atom_id res chain seq x y z
N MET A 1 -2.62 -7.46 -0.28
CA MET A 1 -1.75 -8.20 0.67
C MET A 1 -1.58 -9.60 0.11
N TYR A 2 -0.43 -9.88 -0.49
CA TYR A 2 -0.09 -11.19 -1.01
C TYR A 2 0.26 -12.10 0.18
N GLU A 3 -0.61 -13.06 0.48
CA GLU A 3 -0.56 -13.84 1.72
C GLU A 3 0.62 -14.82 1.79
N SER A 4 1.30 -15.09 0.68
CA SER A 4 2.29 -16.16 0.54
C SER A 4 3.69 -15.84 1.10
N GLY A 5 3.99 -14.57 1.42
CA GLY A 5 5.34 -14.15 1.79
C GLY A 5 5.63 -13.95 3.28
N PHE A 6 4.61 -13.83 4.13
CA PHE A 6 4.82 -13.32 5.49
C PHE A 6 4.48 -14.35 6.59
N ARG A 7 5.49 -14.72 7.37
CA ARG A 7 5.38 -15.60 8.55
C ARG A 7 5.16 -14.79 9.82
N ALA A 8 4.56 -15.39 10.85
CA ALA A 8 4.34 -14.73 12.15
C ALA A 8 5.61 -14.12 12.77
N SER A 9 6.77 -14.75 12.60
CA SER A 9 8.07 -14.25 13.07
C SER A 9 8.45 -12.91 12.44
N ALA A 10 8.03 -12.65 11.21
CA ALA A 10 8.28 -11.38 10.52
C ALA A 10 7.39 -10.24 11.04
N TYR A 11 6.30 -10.51 11.76
CA TYR A 11 5.39 -9.48 12.27
C TYR A 11 5.59 -9.14 13.75
N ARG A 12 6.18 -10.05 14.54
CA ARG A 12 6.39 -9.82 15.96
C ARG A 12 7.31 -8.63 16.28
N PRO A 13 8.43 -8.41 15.57
CA PRO A 13 9.30 -7.26 15.85
C PRO A 13 8.78 -5.95 15.27
N TYR A 14 7.88 -5.99 14.27
CA TYR A 14 7.36 -4.79 13.62
C TYR A 14 5.97 -4.42 14.16
N GLY A 15 5.89 -3.24 14.79
CA GLY A 15 4.65 -2.70 15.33
C GLY A 15 3.72 -2.06 14.31
N TYR A 16 4.13 -1.96 13.03
CA TYR A 16 3.44 -1.17 12.01
C TYR A 16 3.27 -1.91 10.68
N ALA A 17 2.18 -1.61 9.97
CA ALA A 17 1.94 -1.98 8.59
C ALA A 17 1.53 -0.73 7.80
N ALA A 18 2.22 -0.44 6.70
CA ALA A 18 1.95 0.72 5.86
C ALA A 18 1.17 0.30 4.60
N LYS A 19 0.11 1.04 4.30
CA LYS A 19 -0.63 0.88 3.04
C LYS A 19 0.04 1.69 1.93
N GLY A 20 0.43 1.03 0.84
CA GLY A 20 1.08 1.68 -0.32
C GLY A 20 0.19 1.95 -1.54
N SER A 21 -0.89 1.19 -1.76
CA SER A 21 -1.81 1.31 -2.92
C SER A 21 -3.11 0.50 -2.68
N GLY A 22 -4.13 0.65 -3.53
CA GLY A 22 -5.40 -0.09 -3.44
C GLY A 22 -6.47 0.59 -2.57
N GLU A 23 -7.59 -0.10 -2.30
CA GLU A 23 -8.70 0.40 -1.48
C GLU A 23 -8.37 0.28 0.04
N PRO A 24 -8.42 1.36 0.84
CA PRO A 24 -7.91 1.34 2.22
C PRO A 24 -8.71 0.46 3.20
N TYR A 25 -10.03 0.39 3.07
CA TYR A 25 -10.88 -0.39 3.96
C TYR A 25 -10.66 -1.90 3.74
N LEU A 26 -10.69 -2.34 2.48
CA LEU A 26 -10.42 -3.71 2.08
C LEU A 26 -9.01 -4.14 2.47
N TRP A 27 -8.02 -3.27 2.32
CA TRP A 27 -6.66 -3.57 2.75
C TRP A 27 -6.57 -3.78 4.28
N GLY A 28 -7.22 -2.91 5.06
CA GLY A 28 -7.23 -3.03 6.53
C GLY A 28 -8.00 -4.25 7.02
N ASP A 29 -9.09 -4.64 6.34
CA ASP A 29 -9.84 -5.86 6.64
C ASP A 29 -9.02 -7.12 6.36
N LYS A 30 -8.30 -7.15 5.23
CA LYS A 30 -7.35 -8.22 4.92
C LYS A 30 -6.24 -8.30 5.97
N ALA A 31 -5.70 -7.16 6.40
CA ALA A 31 -4.70 -7.12 7.47
C ALA A 31 -5.27 -7.67 8.78
N TYR A 32 -6.50 -7.31 9.15
CA TYR A 32 -7.17 -7.80 10.35
C TYR A 32 -7.33 -9.32 10.33
N ALA A 33 -7.86 -9.86 9.23
CA ALA A 33 -8.01 -11.30 9.04
C ALA A 33 -6.66 -12.02 9.10
N HIS A 34 -5.62 -11.43 8.51
CA HIS A 34 -4.27 -11.98 8.52
C HIS A 34 -3.68 -12.08 9.93
N TYR A 35 -3.73 -11.00 10.72
CA TYR A 35 -3.24 -11.03 12.11
C TYR A 35 -4.03 -12.01 12.98
N LYS A 36 -5.36 -12.11 12.78
CA LYS A 36 -6.20 -13.09 13.48
C LYS A 36 -5.78 -14.54 13.15
N LYS A 37 -5.51 -14.85 11.89
CA LYS A 37 -5.00 -16.16 11.44
C LYS A 37 -3.66 -16.51 12.10
N LEU A 38 -2.80 -15.52 12.30
CA LEU A 38 -1.50 -15.68 12.96
C LEU A 38 -1.56 -15.67 14.49
N LYS A 39 -2.75 -15.53 15.09
CA LYS A 39 -2.95 -15.39 16.55
C LYS A 39 -2.15 -14.23 17.15
N ILE A 40 -2.05 -13.12 16.40
CA ILE A 40 -1.43 -11.88 16.84
C ILE A 40 -2.53 -10.88 17.20
N ASP A 41 -2.44 -10.25 18.37
CA ASP A 41 -3.35 -9.17 18.74
C ASP A 41 -3.10 -7.94 17.86
N SER A 42 -4.07 -7.63 17.00
CA SER A 42 -4.04 -6.51 16.07
C SER A 42 -4.02 -5.15 16.76
N ARG A 43 -4.52 -5.04 18.01
CA ARG A 43 -4.51 -3.78 18.76
C ARG A 43 -3.11 -3.35 19.18
N THR A 44 -2.16 -4.29 19.18
CA THR A 44 -0.73 -4.00 19.36
C THR A 44 -0.07 -3.43 18.10
N LYS A 45 -0.77 -3.47 16.96
CA LYS A 45 -0.25 -3.08 15.65
C LYS A 45 -0.85 -1.73 15.21
N MET A 46 -0.08 -1.02 14.40
CA MET A 46 -0.45 0.26 13.82
C MET A 46 -0.63 0.14 12.30
N LEU A 47 -1.77 0.60 11.79
CA LEU A 47 -1.98 0.80 10.37
C LEU A 47 -1.63 2.24 10.00
N THR A 48 -0.70 2.40 9.06
CA THR A 48 -0.31 3.72 8.53
C THR A 48 -0.91 3.91 7.15
N PHE A 49 -1.74 4.94 7.00
CA PHE A 49 -2.36 5.33 5.74
C PHE A 49 -1.72 6.62 5.23
N SER A 50 -1.37 6.69 3.94
CA SER A 50 -0.71 7.88 3.38
C SER A 50 -1.06 8.16 1.91
N ASP A 51 -2.05 7.47 1.35
CA ASP A 51 -2.41 7.58 -0.07
C ASP A 51 -3.51 8.63 -0.28
N GLY A 52 -3.13 9.84 -0.72
CA GLY A 52 -4.08 10.88 -1.16
C GLY A 52 -5.10 11.31 -0.10
N LEU A 53 -4.69 11.34 1.18
CA LEU A 53 -5.57 11.63 2.30
C LEU A 53 -5.87 13.13 2.45
N ASN A 54 -7.05 13.42 2.99
CA ASN A 54 -7.43 14.69 3.60
C ASN A 54 -7.96 14.41 5.02
N ILE A 55 -8.39 15.44 5.75
CA ILE A 55 -8.86 15.30 7.13
C ILE A 55 -10.07 14.36 7.22
N ASP A 56 -11.09 14.56 6.39
CA ASP A 56 -12.33 13.78 6.44
C ASP A 56 -12.09 12.29 6.14
N LYS A 57 -11.30 11.98 5.11
CA LYS A 57 -10.92 10.60 4.78
C LYS A 57 -10.13 9.95 5.91
N SER A 58 -9.22 10.70 6.53
CA SER A 58 -8.42 10.21 7.66
C SER A 58 -9.32 9.92 8.87
N TRP A 59 -10.28 10.80 9.16
CA TRP A 59 -11.25 10.62 10.22
C TRP A 59 -12.16 9.41 10.00
N ALA A 60 -12.67 9.23 8.77
CA ALA A 60 -13.49 8.08 8.43
C ALA A 60 -12.72 6.75 8.60
N LEU A 61 -11.46 6.71 8.17
CA LEU A 61 -10.59 5.54 8.36
C LEU A 61 -10.30 5.28 9.84
N HIS A 62 -10.05 6.33 10.62
CA HIS A 62 -9.86 6.19 12.06
C HIS A 62 -11.10 5.56 12.71
N GLN A 63 -12.29 6.10 12.45
CA GLN A 63 -13.53 5.62 13.01
C GLN A 63 -13.80 4.15 12.65
N TYR A 64 -13.46 3.74 11.44
CA TYR A 64 -13.64 2.37 10.98
C TYR A 64 -12.68 1.35 11.64
N PHE A 65 -11.44 1.77 11.96
CA PHE A 65 -10.40 0.86 12.45
C PHE A 65 -10.04 1.00 13.93
N LYS A 66 -10.51 2.05 14.64
CA LYS A 66 -10.08 2.40 16.01
C LYS A 66 -10.17 1.26 17.03
N ASP A 67 -11.13 0.34 16.87
CA ASP A 67 -11.33 -0.77 17.81
C ASP A 67 -10.49 -2.01 17.44
N ARG A 68 -9.90 -2.02 16.24
CA ARG A 68 -9.13 -3.15 15.69
C ARG A 68 -7.63 -2.89 15.66
N PHE A 69 -7.22 -1.64 15.45
CA PHE A 69 -5.82 -1.24 15.31
C PHE A 69 -5.56 0.14 15.89
N LYS A 70 -4.29 0.43 16.16
CA LYS A 70 -3.82 1.84 16.19
C LYS A 70 -3.79 2.35 14.75
N THR A 71 -4.09 3.63 14.53
CA THR A 71 -4.08 4.24 13.20
C THR A 71 -3.15 5.45 13.15
N SER A 72 -2.40 5.60 12.06
CA SER A 72 -1.56 6.75 11.76
C SER A 72 -1.82 7.24 10.33
N PHE A 73 -1.73 8.55 10.11
CA PHE A 73 -2.11 9.20 8.86
C PHE A 73 -1.02 10.15 8.38
N GLY A 74 -0.47 9.87 7.19
CA GLY A 74 0.43 10.78 6.47
C GLY A 74 -0.35 11.61 5.47
N ILE A 75 -0.59 12.88 5.78
CA ILE A 75 -1.29 13.83 4.90
C ILE A 75 -0.23 14.72 4.24
N GLY A 76 -0.05 14.56 2.92
CA GLY A 76 0.91 15.33 2.13
C GLY A 76 0.29 16.57 1.51
N THR A 77 0.00 16.51 0.20
CA THR A 77 -0.47 17.65 -0.61
C THR A 77 -1.62 18.44 0.01
N ASN A 78 -2.66 17.77 0.52
CA ASN A 78 -3.82 18.44 1.15
C ASN A 78 -3.47 19.20 2.44
N LEU A 79 -2.32 18.91 3.06
CA LEU A 79 -1.86 19.64 4.25
C LEU A 79 -0.88 20.76 3.86
N THR A 80 0.02 20.49 2.92
CA THR A 80 1.17 21.38 2.65
C THR A 80 1.01 22.24 1.40
N ASN A 81 0.01 21.98 0.55
CA ASN A 81 -0.17 22.66 -0.74
C ASN A 81 -1.67 22.76 -1.10
N ASP A 82 -2.50 23.22 -0.15
CA ASP A 82 -3.93 23.47 -0.34
C ASP A 82 -4.21 24.98 -0.46
N LEU A 83 -3.78 25.58 -1.57
CA LEU A 83 -3.85 27.03 -1.81
C LEU A 83 -4.87 27.42 -2.90
N GLY A 84 -5.78 26.52 -3.27
CA GLY A 84 -6.81 26.78 -4.28
C GLY A 84 -6.33 26.71 -5.74
N HIS A 85 -5.11 26.25 -5.98
CA HIS A 85 -4.56 26.04 -7.33
C HIS A 85 -4.35 24.55 -7.62
N THR A 86 -4.34 24.18 -8.91
CA THR A 86 -4.01 22.81 -9.32
C THR A 86 -2.56 22.50 -8.97
N THR A 87 -2.37 21.49 -8.13
CA THR A 87 -1.04 21.10 -7.65
C THR A 87 -0.27 20.32 -8.72
N LEU A 88 1.06 20.51 -8.76
CA LEU A 88 1.93 19.72 -9.62
C LEU A 88 2.06 18.30 -9.05
N ASN A 89 1.89 17.29 -9.91
CA ASN A 89 2.08 15.89 -9.56
C ASN A 89 3.41 15.39 -10.15
N ILE A 90 4.46 15.45 -9.34
CA ILE A 90 5.82 15.05 -9.74
C ILE A 90 6.18 13.74 -9.02
N VAL A 91 6.68 12.77 -9.77
CA VAL A 91 7.11 11.46 -9.23
C VAL A 91 8.55 11.18 -9.63
N LEU A 92 9.38 10.77 -8.66
CA LEU A 92 10.70 10.22 -8.89
C LEU A 92 10.68 8.74 -8.52
N LYS A 93 11.22 7.88 -9.38
CA LYS A 93 11.23 6.42 -9.16
C LYS A 93 12.60 5.85 -9.52
N LEU A 94 12.99 4.81 -8.79
CA LEU A 94 14.13 3.99 -9.14
C LEU A 94 13.78 3.14 -10.36
N VAL A 95 14.62 3.16 -11.39
CA VAL A 95 14.46 2.39 -12.63
C VAL A 95 15.51 1.29 -12.79
N GLU A 96 16.69 1.47 -12.19
CA GLU A 96 17.78 0.51 -12.25
C GLU A 96 18.52 0.41 -10.90
N CYS A 97 19.03 -0.79 -10.58
CA CYS A 97 19.98 -1.01 -9.50
C CYS A 97 21.04 -2.03 -9.94
N ASN A 98 22.33 -1.71 -9.78
CA ASN A 98 23.45 -2.55 -10.21
C ASN A 98 23.37 -3.01 -11.69
N GLY A 99 22.94 -2.14 -12.60
CA GLY A 99 22.79 -2.49 -14.01
C GLY A 99 21.58 -3.39 -14.33
N GLN A 100 20.68 -3.62 -13.37
CA GLN A 100 19.49 -4.45 -13.54
C GLN A 100 18.21 -3.63 -13.38
N SER A 101 17.23 -3.87 -14.26
CA SER A 101 15.90 -3.26 -14.19
C SER A 101 15.22 -3.55 -12.85
N VAL A 102 14.53 -2.56 -12.30
CA VAL A 102 13.63 -2.73 -11.15
C VAL A 102 12.22 -2.29 -11.51
N ALA A 103 11.22 -2.83 -10.80
CA ALA A 103 9.83 -2.46 -11.02
C ALA A 103 9.07 -2.42 -9.70
N LYS A 104 8.04 -1.56 -9.66
CA LYS A 104 7.04 -1.53 -8.58
C LYS A 104 5.72 -2.06 -9.12
N LEU A 105 5.34 -3.26 -8.68
CA LEU A 105 4.00 -3.80 -8.88
C LEU A 105 3.05 -3.15 -7.85
N SER A 106 1.96 -2.57 -8.33
CA SER A 106 0.98 -1.86 -7.52
C SER A 106 -0.37 -2.58 -7.61
N ASP A 107 -1.13 -2.57 -6.51
CA ASP A 107 -2.50 -3.12 -6.47
C ASP A 107 -3.52 -2.21 -7.20
N SER A 108 -3.09 -1.02 -7.64
CA SER A 108 -3.90 -0.11 -8.47
C SER A 108 -3.45 -0.15 -9.94
N PRO A 109 -4.38 -0.36 -10.90
CA PRO A 109 -4.10 -0.27 -12.33
C PRO A 109 -3.44 1.08 -12.70
N GLY A 110 -2.50 1.08 -13.64
CA GLY A 110 -1.83 2.29 -14.13
C GLY A 110 -0.72 2.88 -13.23
N LYS A 111 -0.47 2.32 -12.03
CA LYS A 111 0.66 2.74 -11.17
C LYS A 111 1.94 1.91 -11.37
N THR A 112 1.86 0.83 -12.15
CA THR A 112 3.01 0.02 -12.56
C THR A 112 3.86 0.84 -13.52
N MET A 113 5.13 1.06 -13.16
CA MET A 113 6.10 1.77 -14.00
C MET A 113 7.33 0.88 -14.13
N THR A 114 7.70 0.60 -15.37
CA THR A 114 8.95 -0.02 -15.79
C THR A 114 9.17 0.33 -17.25
N ASP A 115 10.42 0.40 -17.65
CA ASP A 115 10.87 0.57 -19.03
C ASP A 115 11.13 -0.79 -19.72
N ASN A 116 10.86 -1.91 -19.04
CA ASN A 116 11.16 -3.26 -19.49
C ASN A 116 9.97 -4.20 -19.29
N ASP A 117 9.14 -4.33 -20.32
CA ASP A 117 7.95 -5.17 -20.30
C ASP A 117 8.25 -6.65 -20.10
N THR A 118 9.40 -7.13 -20.59
CA THR A 118 9.83 -8.52 -20.37
C THR A 118 10.11 -8.79 -18.90
N PHE A 119 10.81 -7.87 -18.23
CA PHE A 119 11.06 -7.97 -16.80
C PHE A 119 9.76 -7.89 -15.99
N LEU A 120 8.82 -7.05 -16.42
CA LEU A 120 7.50 -6.95 -15.79
C LEU A 120 6.70 -8.25 -15.90
N ALA A 121 6.65 -8.85 -17.08
CA ALA A 121 5.98 -10.13 -17.31
C ALA A 121 6.61 -11.24 -16.45
N TYR A 122 7.95 -11.28 -16.38
CA TYR A 122 8.67 -12.20 -15.51
C TYR A 122 8.29 -12.03 -14.02
N LEU A 123 8.27 -10.80 -13.49
CA LEU A 123 7.87 -10.56 -12.11
C LEU A 123 6.41 -10.98 -11.85
N ARG A 124 5.49 -10.70 -12.77
CA ARG A 124 4.10 -11.15 -12.65
C ARG A 124 4.01 -12.67 -12.57
N GLN A 125 4.75 -13.38 -13.41
CA GLN A 125 4.80 -14.84 -13.39
C GLN A 125 5.37 -15.38 -12.06
N VAL A 126 6.50 -14.84 -11.60
CA VAL A 126 7.14 -15.27 -10.34
C VAL A 126 6.24 -15.07 -9.13
N PHE A 127 5.54 -13.93 -9.07
CA PHE A 127 4.63 -13.61 -7.97
C PHE A 127 3.19 -14.08 -8.18
N GLN A 128 2.91 -14.77 -9.28
CA GLN A 128 1.57 -15.28 -9.65
C GLN A 128 0.51 -14.16 -9.66
N ILE A 129 0.87 -13.02 -10.23
CA ILE A 129 -0.01 -11.84 -10.34
C ILE A 129 -0.64 -11.82 -11.74
N PRO A 130 -1.97 -11.83 -11.85
CA PRO A 130 -2.65 -11.80 -13.15
C PRO A 130 -2.41 -10.48 -13.87
N GLU A 131 -2.55 -10.49 -15.20
CA GLU A 131 -2.57 -9.26 -15.97
C GLU A 131 -3.78 -8.40 -15.60
N PRO A 132 -3.64 -7.07 -15.53
CA PRO A 132 -4.76 -6.19 -15.29
C PRO A 132 -5.79 -6.32 -16.44
N GLU A 133 -7.07 -6.39 -16.11
CA GLU A 133 -8.13 -6.28 -17.11
C GLU A 133 -8.04 -4.89 -17.77
N GLU A 134 -8.03 -4.85 -19.11
CA GLU A 134 -8.10 -3.58 -19.85
C GLU A 134 -9.40 -2.86 -19.49
N SER A 135 -9.29 -1.66 -18.93
CA SER A 135 -10.44 -0.78 -18.76
C SER A 135 -10.92 -0.35 -20.15
N LYS A 136 -12.05 -0.91 -20.60
CA LYS A 136 -12.82 -0.37 -21.73
C LYS A 136 -13.40 0.99 -21.41
#